data_AF-A0A8X8JZH8-F1
#
_entry.id   AF-A0A8X8JZH8-F1
#
_cell.length_a   1.000
_cell.length_b   1.000
_cell.length_c   1.000
_cell.angle_alpha   90.00
_cell.angle_beta   90.00
_cell.angle_gamma   90.00
#
_symmetry.space_group_name_H-M   'P 1'
#
loop_
_entity.id
_entity.type
_entity.pdbx_description
1 polymer ?
#
loop_
_entity_poly.entity_id
_entity_poly.type
_entity_poly.pdbx_seq_one_letter_code
_entity_poly.pdbx_strand_id
1 'polypeptide(L)'
;MSEPEKRIALLIDADNAPASKIEEVLAEVARHGVANVRRAYGNWKSPSLKGWEAVLHEYAIRPIQQFAYSRGKNASDMAMVIDAMDLLYARNLDGFAIVSSDADFTPLVMRLLTDGVKVYGFGEKKTPDPFVNACSKFTYLEALGQAHASAPDAHPEGASTGETGEAGSEARPRKTGAEMRSDTKLVNLLRRAVASAEGEDGWSHLGPVGSQIGNQASFDPRNYGYGKLSDLLAAIGLFEMKKDGKSSYVRALAKKPVAKQATKRAAKTGNTTVG
;
A
#
# COMPACT_ATOMS: atom_id res chain seq x y z
N MET A 1 22.33 -0.13 22.73
CA MET A 1 21.42 -1.29 22.89
C MET A 1 20.62 -1.39 21.60
N SER A 2 20.68 -2.52 20.89
CA SER A 2 19.81 -2.76 19.73
C SER A 2 18.37 -2.81 20.22
N GLU A 3 17.45 -2.13 19.53
CA GLU A 3 16.02 -2.29 19.80
C GLU A 3 15.64 -3.77 19.67
N PRO A 4 14.73 -4.29 20.53
CA PRO A 4 14.27 -5.66 20.42
C PRO A 4 13.58 -5.88 19.07
N GLU A 5 13.86 -7.02 18.44
CA GLU A 5 13.25 -7.41 17.17
C GLU A 5 11.74 -7.59 17.35
N LYS A 6 10.95 -6.94 16.50
CA LYS A 6 9.48 -6.98 16.56
C LYS A 6 8.97 -8.35 16.14
N ARG A 7 8.08 -8.93 16.92
CA ARG A 7 7.47 -10.24 16.68
C ARG A 7 6.12 -10.07 16.00
N ILE A 8 5.95 -10.71 14.85
CA ILE A 8 4.75 -10.58 14.02
C ILE A 8 4.07 -11.94 13.87
N ALA A 9 2.74 -11.95 14.01
CA ALA A 9 1.93 -13.10 13.61
C ALA A 9 1.42 -12.91 12.18
N LEU A 10 1.83 -13.80 11.29
CA LEU A 10 1.33 -13.93 9.92
C LEU A 10 0.15 -14.90 9.89
N LEU A 11 -1.04 -14.37 9.64
CA LEU A 11 -2.30 -15.09 9.54
C LEU A 11 -2.82 -15.00 8.10
N ILE A 12 -3.01 -16.15 7.48
CA ILE A 12 -3.32 -16.26 6.05
C ILE A 12 -4.68 -16.91 5.88
N ASP A 13 -5.59 -16.20 5.23
CA ASP A 13 -6.83 -16.77 4.70
C ASP A 13 -6.51 -17.53 3.41
N ALA A 14 -6.22 -18.82 3.53
CA ALA A 14 -5.74 -19.63 2.40
C ALA A 14 -6.85 -19.92 1.39
N ASP A 15 -8.12 -19.88 1.81
CA ASP A 15 -9.28 -20.06 0.93
C ASP A 15 -9.41 -18.90 -0.07
N ASN A 16 -8.99 -17.68 0.32
CA ASN A 16 -9.10 -16.49 -0.52
C ASN A 16 -7.77 -15.86 -0.98
N ALA A 17 -6.62 -16.32 -0.47
CA ALA A 17 -5.30 -15.80 -0.84
C ALA A 17 -4.51 -16.73 -1.78
N PRO A 18 -3.80 -16.20 -2.78
CA PRO A 18 -3.00 -17.01 -3.69
C PRO A 18 -1.68 -17.48 -3.03
N ALA A 19 -1.42 -18.79 -3.06
CA ALA A 19 -0.18 -19.39 -2.54
C ALA A 19 1.09 -18.85 -3.22
N SER A 20 0.99 -18.47 -4.51
CA SER A 20 2.13 -17.99 -5.30
C SER A 20 2.71 -16.65 -4.86
N LYS A 21 2.07 -15.96 -3.89
CA LYS A 21 2.52 -14.65 -3.38
C LYS A 21 3.13 -14.71 -1.99
N ILE A 22 3.25 -15.89 -1.41
CA ILE A 22 3.67 -16.05 -0.02
C ILE A 22 5.12 -15.61 0.22
N GLU A 23 6.02 -15.85 -0.73
CA GLU A 23 7.42 -15.46 -0.63
C GLU A 23 7.54 -13.94 -0.53
N GLU A 24 6.86 -13.20 -1.40
CA GLU A 24 6.92 -11.74 -1.39
C GLU A 24 6.19 -11.13 -0.19
N VAL A 25 5.14 -11.79 0.31
CA VAL A 25 4.48 -11.41 1.57
C VAL A 25 5.45 -11.55 2.74
N LEU A 26 6.13 -12.70 2.87
CA LEU A 26 7.12 -12.94 3.92
C LEU A 26 8.29 -11.94 3.84
N ALA A 27 8.77 -11.65 2.64
CA ALA A 27 9.81 -10.66 2.42
C ALA A 27 9.36 -9.25 2.84
N GLU A 28 8.09 -8.90 2.66
CA GLU A 28 7.55 -7.63 3.15
C GLU A 28 7.39 -7.63 4.67
N VAL A 29 6.89 -8.71 5.27
CA VAL A 29 6.76 -8.84 6.72
C VAL A 29 8.12 -8.70 7.41
N ALA A 30 9.17 -9.29 6.83
CA ALA A 30 10.55 -9.23 7.31
C ALA A 30 11.11 -7.79 7.45
N ARG A 31 10.52 -6.81 6.75
CA ARG A 31 10.91 -5.38 6.88
C ARG A 31 10.36 -4.72 8.13
N HIS A 32 9.31 -5.29 8.71
CA HIS A 32 8.63 -4.74 9.88
C HIS A 32 8.97 -5.50 11.16
N GLY A 33 9.39 -6.75 11.04
CA GLY A 33 9.75 -7.64 12.15
C GLY A 33 9.86 -9.08 11.67
N VAL A 34 9.99 -10.01 12.61
CA VAL A 34 10.08 -11.45 12.32
C VAL A 34 8.71 -12.10 12.42
N ALA A 35 8.36 -12.89 11.39
CA ALA A 35 7.16 -13.70 11.39
C ALA A 35 7.35 -14.95 12.27
N ASN A 36 7.16 -14.80 13.59
CA ASN A 36 7.31 -15.88 14.58
C ASN A 36 6.14 -16.85 14.58
N VAL A 37 4.94 -16.36 14.25
CA VAL A 37 3.76 -17.19 14.06
C VAL A 37 3.40 -17.13 12.59
N ARG A 38 3.26 -18.29 11.95
CA ARG A 38 2.85 -18.42 10.55
C ARG A 38 1.75 -19.46 10.46
N ARG A 39 0.52 -19.01 10.20
CA ARG A 39 -0.65 -19.89 10.17
C ARG A 39 -1.46 -19.61 8.91
N ALA A 40 -1.87 -20.68 8.24
CA ALA A 40 -2.77 -20.62 7.11
C ALA A 40 -4.08 -21.34 7.48
N TYR A 41 -5.21 -20.66 7.28
CA TYR A 41 -6.54 -21.14 7.65
C TYR A 41 -7.29 -21.50 6.39
N GLY A 42 -7.89 -22.68 6.40
CA GLY A 42 -8.70 -23.12 5.27
C GLY A 42 -9.13 -24.57 5.39
N ASN A 43 -9.85 -25.02 4.37
CA ASN A 43 -10.22 -26.42 4.27
C ASN A 43 -9.19 -27.19 3.42
N TRP A 44 -8.19 -27.82 4.05
CA TRP A 44 -7.12 -28.56 3.37
C TRP A 44 -7.59 -29.84 2.64
N LYS A 45 -8.86 -30.22 2.77
CA LYS A 45 -9.47 -31.21 1.86
C LYS A 45 -9.95 -30.61 0.54
N SER A 46 -9.94 -29.29 0.40
CA SER A 46 -10.38 -28.59 -0.81
C SER A 46 -9.31 -28.67 -1.90
N PRO A 47 -9.66 -29.04 -3.14
CA PRO A 47 -8.73 -29.02 -4.27
C PRO A 47 -8.13 -27.63 -4.55
N SER A 48 -8.80 -26.54 -4.14
CA SER A 48 -8.31 -25.17 -4.31
C SER A 48 -7.04 -24.88 -3.51
N LEU A 49 -6.79 -25.61 -2.41
CA LEU A 49 -5.63 -25.39 -1.53
C LEU A 49 -4.40 -26.22 -1.89
N LYS A 50 -4.44 -27.02 -2.96
CA LYS A 50 -3.28 -27.81 -3.42
C LYS A 50 -2.02 -26.96 -3.65
N GLY A 51 -2.20 -25.73 -4.15
CA GLY A 51 -1.08 -24.80 -4.34
C GLY A 51 -0.43 -24.39 -3.01
N TRP A 52 -1.22 -24.30 -1.93
CA TRP A 52 -0.71 -24.01 -0.60
C TRP A 52 0.06 -25.18 -0.01
N GLU A 53 -0.41 -26.42 -0.17
CA GLU A 53 0.27 -27.63 0.36
C GLU A 53 1.75 -27.70 -0.03
N ALA A 54 2.08 -27.31 -1.27
CA ALA A 54 3.45 -27.30 -1.78
C ALA A 54 4.37 -26.31 -1.03
N VAL A 55 3.82 -25.17 -0.61
CA VAL A 55 4.60 -24.06 -0.01
C VAL A 55 4.56 -24.06 1.52
N LEU A 56 3.62 -24.78 2.15
CA LEU A 56 3.49 -24.81 3.61
C LEU A 56 4.78 -25.25 4.32
N HIS A 57 5.36 -26.36 3.88
CA HIS A 57 6.58 -26.90 4.47
C HIS A 57 7.80 -26.03 4.21
N GLU A 58 7.92 -25.52 2.98
CA GLU A 58 9.02 -24.67 2.55
C GLU A 58 9.13 -23.40 3.41
N TYR A 59 8.00 -22.77 3.70
CA TYR A 59 7.97 -21.50 4.46
C TYR A 59 7.63 -21.68 5.94
N ALA A 60 7.63 -22.91 6.45
CA ALA A 60 7.29 -23.25 7.84
C ALA A 60 5.94 -22.66 8.29
N ILE A 61 4.93 -22.77 7.43
CA ILE A 61 3.56 -22.29 7.69
C ILE A 61 2.75 -23.45 8.26
N ARG A 62 2.15 -23.23 9.43
CA ARG A 62 1.29 -24.22 10.06
C ARG A 62 -0.09 -24.21 9.40
N PRO A 63 -0.56 -25.32 8.81
CA PRO A 63 -1.94 -25.42 8.36
C PRO A 63 -2.90 -25.53 9.55
N ILE A 64 -3.94 -24.71 9.55
CA ILE A 64 -5.07 -24.78 10.47
C ILE A 64 -6.28 -25.27 9.66
N GLN A 65 -6.63 -26.54 9.87
CA GLN A 65 -7.75 -27.16 9.17
C GLN A 65 -9.08 -26.69 9.76
N GLN A 66 -9.98 -26.23 8.87
CA GLN A 66 -11.39 -26.07 9.21
C GLN A 66 -12.28 -26.73 8.17
N PHE A 67 -13.20 -27.56 8.64
CA PHE A 67 -14.19 -28.20 7.78
C PHE A 67 -15.35 -27.24 7.51
N ALA A 68 -15.81 -27.20 6.26
CA ALA A 68 -17.05 -26.51 5.93
C ALA A 68 -18.24 -27.33 6.46
N TYR A 69 -18.73 -26.99 7.66
CA TYR A 69 -19.93 -27.61 8.26
C TYR A 69 -21.21 -27.31 7.47
N SER A 70 -21.19 -26.30 6.61
CA SER A 70 -22.21 -26.04 5.59
C SER A 70 -21.55 -25.29 4.42
N ARG A 71 -22.04 -25.48 3.20
CA ARG A 71 -21.49 -24.79 2.01
C ARG A 71 -21.62 -23.27 2.16
N GLY A 72 -20.53 -22.54 1.92
CA GLY A 72 -20.50 -21.08 1.90
C GLY A 72 -20.49 -20.39 3.27
N LYS A 73 -20.04 -21.07 4.34
CA LYS A 73 -19.89 -20.46 5.67
C LYS A 73 -18.43 -20.16 6.00
N ASN A 74 -18.24 -19.03 6.66
CA ASN A 74 -16.97 -18.40 7.07
C ASN A 74 -16.27 -19.11 8.24
N ALA A 75 -16.20 -20.45 8.21
CA ALA A 75 -15.67 -21.25 9.33
C ALA A 75 -14.15 -21.10 9.50
N SER A 76 -13.40 -21.03 8.39
CA SER A 76 -11.98 -20.71 8.38
C SER A 76 -11.74 -19.29 8.91
N ASP A 77 -12.56 -18.33 8.50
CA ASP A 77 -12.48 -16.94 8.97
C ASP A 77 -12.72 -16.82 10.47
N MET A 78 -13.76 -17.48 10.99
CA MET A 78 -14.04 -17.53 12.43
C MET A 78 -12.87 -18.14 13.21
N ALA A 79 -12.29 -19.22 12.70
CA ALA A 79 -11.12 -19.83 13.34
C ALA A 79 -9.90 -18.91 13.33
N MET A 80 -9.67 -18.19 12.23
CA MET A 80 -8.60 -17.19 12.15
C MET A 80 -8.82 -16.06 13.14
N VAL A 81 -10.04 -15.55 13.28
CA VAL A 81 -10.40 -14.51 14.25
C VAL A 81 -10.18 -14.99 15.68
N ILE A 82 -10.66 -16.18 16.04
CA ILE A 82 -10.48 -16.75 17.38
C ILE A 82 -8.99 -16.85 17.71
N ASP A 83 -8.21 -17.42 16.80
CA ASP A 83 -6.78 -17.63 17.00
C ASP A 83 -5.99 -16.31 17.05
N ALA A 84 -6.37 -15.32 16.23
CA ALA A 84 -5.81 -13.97 16.31
C ALA A 84 -6.04 -13.33 17.68
N MET A 85 -7.22 -13.51 18.27
CA MET A 85 -7.55 -13.00 19.60
C MET A 85 -6.76 -13.74 20.70
N ASP A 86 -6.62 -15.07 20.61
CA ASP A 86 -5.79 -15.83 21.55
C ASP A 86 -4.31 -15.38 21.49
N LEU A 87 -3.79 -15.17 20.28
CA LEU A 87 -2.44 -14.63 20.06
C LEU A 87 -2.27 -13.21 20.61
N LEU A 88 -3.28 -12.36 20.45
CA LEU A 88 -3.28 -10.99 21.01
C LEU A 88 -3.18 -11.04 22.54
N TYR A 89 -3.98 -11.88 23.18
CA TYR A 89 -4.02 -11.99 24.64
C TYR A 89 -2.86 -12.77 25.26
N ALA A 90 -2.08 -13.51 24.46
CA ALA A 90 -0.80 -14.05 24.91
C ALA A 90 0.28 -12.96 25.15
N ARG A 91 0.04 -11.71 24.73
CA ARG A 91 0.87 -10.51 24.96
C ARG A 91 2.35 -10.66 24.59
N ASN A 92 2.64 -11.38 23.50
CA ASN A 92 4.00 -11.66 23.03
C ASN A 92 4.23 -11.26 21.56
N LEU A 93 3.35 -10.44 20.98
CA LEU A 93 3.43 -9.99 19.59
C LEU A 93 3.36 -8.47 19.52
N ASP A 94 4.12 -7.91 18.58
CA ASP A 94 4.23 -6.47 18.31
C ASP A 94 3.44 -6.06 17.04
N GLY A 95 2.99 -7.05 16.26
CA GLY A 95 2.23 -6.81 15.04
C GLY A 95 1.49 -8.06 14.52
N PHE A 96 0.50 -7.82 13.68
CA PHE A 96 -0.20 -8.85 12.90
C PHE A 96 -0.08 -8.55 11.42
N ALA A 97 0.27 -9.56 10.64
CA ALA A 97 0.17 -9.55 9.18
C ALA A 97 -1.04 -10.39 8.78
N ILE A 98 -2.04 -9.78 8.14
CA ILE A 98 -3.26 -10.45 7.71
C ILE A 98 -3.26 -10.51 6.18
N VAL A 99 -3.28 -11.72 5.63
CA VAL A 99 -3.36 -11.96 4.19
C VAL A 99 -4.78 -12.38 3.85
N SER A 100 -5.59 -11.44 3.38
CA SER A 100 -6.95 -11.67 2.88
C SER A 100 -7.41 -10.49 2.02
N SER A 101 -8.39 -10.74 1.14
CA SER A 101 -9.13 -9.67 0.45
C SER A 101 -10.57 -9.51 0.97
N ASP A 102 -10.93 -10.25 2.03
CA ASP A 102 -12.26 -10.20 2.64
C ASP A 102 -12.39 -9.06 3.66
N ALA A 103 -13.41 -8.23 3.47
CA ALA A 103 -13.68 -7.12 4.36
C ALA A 103 -14.33 -7.53 5.69
N ASP A 104 -14.78 -8.77 5.82
CA ASP A 104 -15.33 -9.30 7.08
C ASP A 104 -14.27 -9.37 8.20
N PHE A 105 -12.97 -9.26 7.87
CA PHE A 105 -11.89 -9.12 8.85
C PHE A 105 -11.71 -7.70 9.39
N THR A 106 -12.43 -6.70 8.88
CA THR A 106 -12.33 -5.30 9.36
C THR A 106 -12.51 -5.17 10.88
N PRO A 107 -13.51 -5.82 11.54
CA PRO A 107 -13.65 -5.75 12.99
C PRO A 107 -12.45 -6.34 13.75
N LEU A 108 -11.82 -7.41 13.22
CA LEU A 108 -10.60 -7.97 13.80
C LEU A 108 -9.46 -6.96 13.76
N VAL A 109 -9.24 -6.31 12.61
CA VAL A 109 -8.20 -5.27 12.46
C VAL A 109 -8.42 -4.15 13.47
N MET A 110 -9.65 -3.63 13.57
CA MET A 110 -9.98 -2.55 14.50
C MET A 110 -9.76 -2.96 15.96
N ARG A 111 -10.04 -4.23 16.31
CA ARG A 111 -9.80 -4.76 17.65
C ARG A 111 -8.30 -4.85 17.97
N LEU A 112 -7.48 -5.34 17.03
CA LEU A 112 -6.03 -5.41 17.19
C LEU A 112 -5.41 -4.01 17.37
N LEU A 113 -5.87 -3.03 16.58
CA LEU A 113 -5.46 -1.64 16.72
C LEU A 113 -5.87 -1.01 18.06
N THR A 114 -7.05 -1.36 18.57
CA THR A 114 -7.54 -0.88 19.89
C THR A 114 -6.61 -1.31 21.02
N ASP A 115 -5.99 -2.48 20.90
CA ASP A 115 -4.97 -2.98 21.84
C ASP A 115 -3.56 -2.43 21.55
N GLY A 116 -3.42 -1.49 20.61
CA GLY A 116 -2.18 -0.81 20.27
C GLY A 116 -1.25 -1.59 19.35
N VAL A 117 -1.72 -2.70 18.77
CA VAL A 117 -0.90 -3.57 17.91
C VAL A 117 -1.02 -3.14 16.45
N LYS A 118 0.11 -3.06 15.73
CA LYS A 118 0.09 -2.71 14.30
C LYS A 118 -0.47 -3.85 13.45
N VAL A 119 -1.25 -3.49 12.43
CA VAL A 119 -1.82 -4.44 11.47
C VAL A 119 -1.35 -4.15 10.06
N TYR A 120 -0.67 -5.12 9.46
CA TYR A 120 -0.18 -5.12 8.09
C TYR A 120 -1.12 -5.95 7.22
N GLY A 121 -1.92 -5.31 6.39
CA GLY A 121 -2.87 -5.98 5.50
C GLY A 121 -2.24 -6.30 4.14
N PHE A 122 -2.56 -7.48 3.61
CA PHE A 122 -2.16 -7.93 2.28
C PHE A 122 -3.36 -8.53 1.55
N GLY A 123 -3.67 -8.00 0.37
CA GLY A 123 -4.79 -8.50 -0.43
C GLY A 123 -4.72 -8.01 -1.88
N GLU A 124 -5.65 -8.47 -2.70
CA GLU A 124 -5.72 -8.09 -4.12
C GLU A 124 -6.27 -6.67 -4.29
N LYS A 125 -6.12 -6.07 -5.48
CA LYS A 125 -6.67 -4.73 -5.78
C LYS A 125 -8.19 -4.63 -5.68
N LYS A 126 -8.91 -5.76 -5.72
CA LYS A 126 -10.37 -5.83 -5.55
C LYS A 126 -10.80 -5.67 -4.08
N THR A 127 -9.85 -5.65 -3.14
CA THR A 127 -10.13 -5.56 -1.71
C THR A 127 -10.91 -4.28 -1.39
N PRO A 128 -12.03 -4.36 -0.64
CA PRO A 128 -12.83 -3.18 -0.31
C PRO A 128 -12.09 -2.14 0.54
N ASP A 129 -12.31 -0.86 0.23
CA ASP A 129 -11.77 0.31 0.94
C ASP A 129 -11.88 0.22 2.48
N PRO A 130 -12.99 -0.24 3.09
CA PRO A 130 -13.09 -0.33 4.56
C PRO A 130 -11.98 -1.17 5.19
N PHE A 131 -11.63 -2.32 4.59
CA PHE A 131 -10.58 -3.19 5.12
C PHE A 131 -9.19 -2.60 4.89
N VAL A 132 -8.95 -2.05 3.69
CA VAL A 132 -7.71 -1.35 3.34
C VAL A 132 -7.42 -0.21 4.33
N ASN A 133 -8.45 0.61 4.61
CA ASN A 133 -8.33 1.78 5.47
C ASN A 133 -8.24 1.43 6.96
N ALA A 134 -8.76 0.28 7.38
CA ALA A 134 -8.64 -0.17 8.75
C ALA A 134 -7.22 -0.62 9.10
N CYS A 135 -6.42 -1.08 8.13
CA CYS A 135 -5.05 -1.53 8.39
C CYS A 135 -4.11 -0.36 8.73
N SER A 136 -3.07 -0.61 9.52
CA SER A 136 -1.98 0.37 9.72
C SER A 136 -1.23 0.63 8.41
N LYS A 137 -1.05 -0.43 7.61
CA LYS A 137 -0.48 -0.37 6.28
C LYS A 137 -1.08 -1.50 5.46
N PHE A 138 -1.55 -1.21 4.26
CA PHE A 138 -2.07 -2.20 3.33
C PHE A 138 -1.24 -2.21 2.05
N THR A 139 -0.73 -3.38 1.70
CA THR A 139 0.07 -3.59 0.48
C THR A 139 -0.68 -4.54 -0.45
N TYR A 140 -0.96 -4.09 -1.67
CA TYR A 140 -1.58 -4.96 -2.66
C TYR A 140 -0.61 -6.07 -3.09
N LEU A 141 -1.09 -7.31 -3.20
CA LEU A 141 -0.27 -8.46 -3.63
C LEU A 141 0.36 -8.23 -5.01
N GLU A 142 -0.35 -7.50 -5.86
CA GLU A 142 0.10 -7.07 -7.18
C GLU A 142 1.26 -6.07 -7.17
N ALA A 143 1.47 -5.38 -6.05
CA ALA A 143 2.53 -4.39 -5.85
C ALA A 143 3.79 -5.00 -5.19
N LEU A 144 3.71 -6.25 -4.71
CA LEU A 144 4.84 -6.98 -4.14
C LEU A 144 5.84 -7.39 -5.23
N GLY A 145 7.13 -7.50 -4.88
CA GLY A 145 8.22 -7.86 -5.80
C GLY A 145 8.93 -6.68 -6.51
N GLN A 146 8.42 -5.44 -6.40
CA GLN A 146 9.00 -4.28 -7.10
C GLN A 146 10.25 -3.66 -6.44
N ALA A 147 10.74 -4.24 -5.34
CA ALA A 147 11.72 -3.58 -4.46
C ALA A 147 13.18 -3.63 -4.95
N HIS A 148 13.48 -4.26 -6.10
CA HIS A 148 14.84 -4.36 -6.63
C HIS A 148 15.16 -3.43 -7.80
N ALA A 149 14.21 -2.64 -8.32
CA ALA A 149 14.45 -1.73 -9.44
C ALA A 149 14.80 -0.30 -9.00
N SER A 150 15.77 -0.14 -8.09
CA SER A 150 16.29 1.18 -7.73
C SER A 150 17.79 1.18 -7.54
N ALA A 151 18.52 1.41 -8.62
CA ALA A 151 19.83 2.07 -8.62
C ALA A 151 20.12 2.65 -10.01
N PRO A 152 20.97 3.69 -10.14
CA PRO A 152 21.09 4.93 -9.36
C PRO A 152 20.83 6.17 -10.24
N ASP A 153 20.94 7.37 -9.64
CA ASP A 153 20.83 8.68 -10.28
C ASP A 153 21.40 8.79 -11.70
N ALA A 154 20.55 9.15 -12.66
CA ALA A 154 20.93 9.91 -13.84
C ALA A 154 19.70 10.72 -14.30
N HIS A 155 19.78 12.05 -14.16
CA HIS A 155 19.09 12.92 -15.11
C HIS A 155 19.58 12.56 -16.52
N PRO A 156 18.70 12.71 -17.52
CA PRO A 156 19.12 13.61 -18.58
C PRO A 156 18.02 14.59 -18.93
N GLU A 157 18.39 15.87 -18.89
CA GLU A 157 17.86 16.83 -19.85
C GLU A 157 18.23 16.37 -21.27
N GLY A 158 17.37 16.67 -22.24
CA GLY A 158 17.74 16.65 -23.66
C GLY A 158 16.98 15.64 -24.51
N ALA A 159 16.14 16.15 -25.39
CA ALA A 159 15.45 15.42 -26.45
C ALA A 159 16.43 14.80 -27.46
N SER A 160 16.18 13.56 -27.91
CA SER A 160 16.17 13.12 -29.32
C SER A 160 15.96 11.61 -29.44
N THR A 161 15.39 11.23 -30.58
CA THR A 161 14.93 9.95 -31.12
C THR A 161 15.95 8.80 -31.19
N GLY A 162 15.47 7.54 -31.15
CA GLY A 162 16.18 6.37 -31.67
C GLY A 162 15.81 5.05 -30.99
N GLU A 163 15.50 4.03 -31.79
CA GLU A 163 14.89 2.76 -31.42
C GLU A 163 15.82 1.68 -30.81
N THR A 164 15.15 0.70 -30.20
CA THR A 164 15.47 -0.73 -29.95
C THR A 164 16.54 -1.18 -28.94
N GLY A 165 16.09 -2.06 -28.03
CA GLY A 165 16.91 -2.86 -27.11
C GLY A 165 16.08 -3.49 -26.00
N GLU A 166 15.45 -4.64 -26.29
CA GLU A 166 14.69 -5.45 -25.34
C GLU A 166 15.58 -6.06 -24.22
N ALA A 167 15.15 -5.93 -22.97
CA ALA A 167 15.43 -6.88 -21.91
C ALA A 167 14.28 -6.84 -20.88
N GLY A 168 13.54 -7.95 -20.80
CA GLY A 168 12.28 -8.08 -20.07
C GLY A 168 12.38 -7.78 -18.58
N SER A 169 11.65 -6.75 -18.17
CA SER A 169 11.09 -6.59 -16.84
C SER A 169 9.60 -6.45 -17.04
N GLU A 170 8.79 -7.42 -16.61
CA GLU A 170 7.35 -7.23 -16.44
C GLU A 170 7.10 -6.26 -15.26
N ALA A 171 7.55 -5.01 -15.41
CA ALA A 171 7.19 -3.93 -14.53
C ALA A 171 5.76 -3.55 -14.89
N ARG A 172 4.82 -3.85 -13.98
CA ARG A 172 3.47 -3.25 -14.05
C ARG A 172 3.59 -1.72 -14.23
N PRO A 173 2.66 -1.10 -14.95
CA PRO A 173 2.75 0.31 -15.29
C PRO A 173 2.79 1.17 -14.02
N ARG A 174 3.86 1.95 -13.87
CA ARG A 174 3.92 3.01 -12.86
C ARG A 174 2.80 4.00 -13.15
N LYS A 175 1.99 4.35 -12.15
CA LYS A 175 0.96 5.38 -12.34
C LYS A 175 1.64 6.68 -12.73
N THR A 176 1.21 7.27 -13.83
CA THR A 176 1.76 8.54 -14.30
C THR A 176 1.46 9.66 -13.31
N GLY A 177 2.24 10.74 -13.37
CA GLY A 177 1.96 11.93 -12.58
C GLY A 177 0.55 12.49 -12.83
N ALA A 178 -0.01 12.32 -14.03
CA ALA A 178 -1.38 12.74 -14.34
C ALA A 178 -2.43 11.89 -13.59
N GLU A 179 -2.29 10.57 -13.61
CA GLU A 179 -3.18 9.64 -12.89
C GLU A 179 -3.09 9.81 -11.38
N MET A 180 -1.91 10.13 -10.83
CA MET A 180 -1.77 10.41 -9.40
C MET A 180 -2.36 11.77 -9.02
N ARG A 181 -2.31 12.77 -9.91
CA ARG A 181 -2.91 14.09 -9.67
C ARG A 181 -4.45 14.06 -9.70
N SER A 182 -5.06 13.10 -10.39
CA SER A 182 -6.52 12.93 -10.37
C SER A 182 -7.02 12.24 -9.10
N ASP A 183 -6.15 11.51 -8.38
CA ASP A 183 -6.44 10.98 -7.04
C ASP A 183 -6.42 12.11 -6.00
N THR A 184 -7.58 12.70 -5.78
CA THR A 184 -7.75 13.83 -4.86
C THR A 184 -7.43 13.45 -3.41
N LYS A 185 -7.67 12.18 -3.01
CA LYS A 185 -7.34 11.70 -1.67
C LYS A 185 -5.82 11.68 -1.48
N LEU A 186 -5.09 11.08 -2.44
CA LEU A 186 -3.62 11.06 -2.45
C LEU A 186 -3.03 12.46 -2.39
N VAL A 187 -3.44 13.35 -3.31
CA VAL A 187 -2.88 14.71 -3.40
C VAL A 187 -3.10 15.48 -2.10
N ASN A 188 -4.28 15.36 -1.48
CA ASN A 188 -4.57 16.04 -0.23
C ASN A 188 -3.76 15.45 0.94
N LEU A 189 -3.61 14.12 1.01
CA LEU A 189 -2.78 13.46 2.02
C LEU A 189 -1.33 13.94 1.95
N LEU A 190 -0.72 13.88 0.77
CA LEU A 190 0.68 14.29 0.58
C LEU A 190 0.89 15.77 0.91
N ARG A 191 0.01 16.65 0.44
CA ARG A 191 0.13 18.10 0.73
C ARG A 191 -0.01 18.41 2.22
N ARG A 192 -0.98 17.79 2.90
CA ARG A 192 -1.18 18.00 4.34
C ARG A 192 0.02 17.50 5.15
N ALA A 193 0.57 16.34 4.80
CA ALA A 193 1.73 15.80 5.47
C ALA A 193 2.96 16.69 5.31
N VAL A 194 3.23 17.18 4.09
CA VAL A 194 4.32 18.14 3.83
C VAL A 194 4.13 19.43 4.61
N ALA A 195 2.95 20.05 4.54
CA ALA A 195 2.66 21.30 5.25
C ALA A 195 2.78 21.15 6.78
N SER A 196 2.40 19.99 7.34
CA SER A 196 2.53 19.75 8.79
C SER A 196 3.97 19.54 9.28
N ALA A 197 4.89 19.26 8.37
CA ALA A 197 6.31 19.03 8.66
C ALA A 197 7.21 20.13 8.08
N GLU A 198 6.62 21.25 7.64
CA GLU A 198 7.32 22.39 7.05
C GLU A 198 8.12 23.15 8.11
N GLY A 199 9.42 23.32 7.84
CA GLY A 199 10.31 24.15 8.65
C GLY A 199 10.18 25.63 8.33
N GLU A 200 10.91 26.46 9.07
CA GLU A 200 10.93 27.93 8.88
C GLU A 200 11.48 28.37 7.51
N ASP A 201 12.26 27.51 6.85
CA ASP A 201 12.81 27.72 5.52
C ASP A 201 11.87 27.28 4.38
N GLY A 202 10.66 26.82 4.73
CA GLY A 202 9.65 26.30 3.80
C GLY A 202 9.96 24.91 3.25
N TRP A 203 10.96 24.20 3.80
CA TRP A 203 11.28 22.82 3.44
C TRP A 203 10.85 21.85 4.54
N SER A 204 10.35 20.69 4.15
CA SER A 204 9.94 19.63 5.08
C SER A 204 10.90 18.46 4.98
N HIS A 205 11.40 17.96 6.12
CA HIS A 205 12.17 16.72 6.13
C HIS A 205 11.30 15.53 5.70
N LEU A 206 11.82 14.70 4.80
CA LEU A 206 11.07 13.56 4.24
C LEU A 206 10.73 12.49 5.29
N GLY A 207 11.57 12.32 6.32
CA GLY A 207 11.33 11.37 7.41
C GLY A 207 10.05 11.68 8.19
N PRO A 208 9.93 12.87 8.80
CA PRO A 208 8.69 13.35 9.42
C PRO A 208 7.47 13.31 8.50
N VAL A 209 7.62 13.69 7.22
CA VAL A 209 6.52 13.58 6.24
C VAL A 209 6.04 12.14 6.08
N GLY A 210 6.98 11.20 5.91
CA GLY A 210 6.66 9.78 5.81
C GLY A 210 6.00 9.23 7.07
N SER A 211 6.51 9.61 8.25
CA SER A 211 5.91 9.24 9.54
C SER A 211 4.48 9.77 9.66
N GLN A 212 4.24 11.00 9.24
CA GLN A 212 2.93 11.62 9.31
C GLN A 212 1.93 10.93 8.37
N ILE A 213 2.34 10.61 7.14
CA ILE A 213 1.50 9.87 6.20
C ILE A 213 1.12 8.50 6.77
N GLY A 214 2.11 7.76 7.29
CA GLY A 214 1.89 6.43 7.87
C GLY A 214 1.03 6.42 9.14
N ASN A 215 0.94 7.55 9.85
CA ASN A 215 0.08 7.69 11.02
C ASN A 215 -1.36 8.10 10.67
N GLN A 216 -1.58 8.71 9.51
CA GLN A 216 -2.90 9.24 9.11
C GLN A 216 -3.69 8.28 8.24
N ALA A 217 -3.02 7.44 7.46
CA ALA A 217 -3.67 6.59 6.49
C ALA A 217 -2.85 5.32 6.23
N SER A 218 -3.58 4.26 5.86
CA SER A 218 -3.00 3.06 5.24
C SER A 218 -2.39 3.43 3.89
N PHE A 219 -1.09 3.69 3.87
CA PHE A 219 -0.39 4.19 2.69
C PHE A 219 0.88 3.39 2.37
N ASP A 220 1.00 3.00 1.10
CA ASP A 220 2.17 2.35 0.54
C ASP A 220 2.46 2.89 -0.87
N PRO A 221 3.63 3.52 -1.12
CA PRO A 221 4.02 4.02 -2.44
C PRO A 221 3.96 2.97 -3.55
N ARG A 222 4.16 1.69 -3.23
CA ARG A 222 4.15 0.60 -4.22
C ARG A 222 2.78 0.33 -4.79
N ASN A 223 1.72 0.70 -4.07
CA ASN A 223 0.36 0.65 -4.60
C ASN A 223 0.18 1.59 -5.82
N TYR A 224 1.12 2.52 -6.03
CA TYR A 224 1.21 3.43 -7.17
C TYR A 224 2.38 3.09 -8.14
N GLY A 225 3.14 2.03 -7.86
CA GLY A 225 4.29 1.59 -8.68
C GLY A 225 5.64 2.20 -8.28
N TYR A 226 5.74 2.80 -7.09
CA TYR A 226 6.95 3.46 -6.61
C TYR A 226 7.55 2.70 -5.42
N GLY A 227 8.86 2.40 -5.48
CA GLY A 227 9.55 1.68 -4.40
C GLY A 227 9.75 2.52 -3.14
N LYS A 228 9.82 3.86 -3.29
CA LYS A 228 10.03 4.81 -2.18
C LYS A 228 9.06 5.98 -2.29
N LEU A 229 8.78 6.59 -1.13
CA LEU A 229 7.98 7.82 -1.06
C LEU A 229 8.63 8.97 -1.84
N SER A 230 9.96 9.09 -1.82
CA SER A 230 10.72 10.09 -2.59
C SER A 230 10.41 10.01 -4.09
N ASP A 231 10.33 8.79 -4.62
CA ASP A 231 10.19 8.56 -6.06
C ASP A 231 8.75 8.90 -6.50
N LEU A 232 7.77 8.58 -5.64
CA LEU A 232 6.38 8.97 -5.85
C LEU A 232 6.20 10.50 -5.82
N LEU A 233 6.81 11.17 -4.84
CA LEU A 233 6.74 12.64 -4.70
C LEU A 233 7.44 13.36 -5.87
N ALA A 234 8.54 12.83 -6.37
CA ALA A 234 9.19 13.34 -7.56
C ALA A 234 8.30 13.16 -8.81
N ALA A 235 7.71 11.97 -8.98
CA ALA A 235 6.95 11.65 -10.18
C ALA A 235 5.57 12.30 -10.26
N ILE A 236 4.93 12.60 -9.12
CA ILE A 236 3.65 13.34 -9.12
C ILE A 236 3.81 14.79 -9.57
N GLY A 237 5.03 15.35 -9.59
CA GLY A 237 5.32 16.70 -10.11
C GLY A 237 4.54 17.83 -9.44
N LEU A 238 4.10 17.62 -8.20
CA LEU A 238 3.47 18.64 -7.34
C LEU A 238 4.41 19.11 -6.23
N PHE A 239 5.60 18.52 -6.15
CA PHE A 239 6.56 18.74 -5.08
C PHE A 239 7.95 18.93 -5.67
N GLU A 240 8.74 19.76 -5.00
CA GLU A 240 10.16 19.94 -5.24
C GLU A 240 10.93 19.11 -4.22
N MET A 241 11.96 18.40 -4.68
CA MET A 241 12.79 17.54 -3.85
C MET A 241 14.21 18.12 -3.76
N LYS A 242 14.77 18.15 -2.55
CA LYS A 242 16.16 18.55 -2.31
C LYS A 242 16.85 17.47 -1.48
N LYS A 243 18.07 17.10 -1.87
CA LYS A 243 18.95 16.27 -1.04
C LYS A 243 20.05 17.15 -0.46
N ASP A 244 20.33 16.97 0.83
CA ASP A 244 21.46 17.58 1.51
C ASP A 244 22.17 16.51 2.33
N GLY A 245 23.32 16.03 1.82
CA GLY A 245 24.01 14.86 2.35
C GLY A 245 23.11 13.63 2.40
N LYS A 246 22.87 13.11 3.62
CA LYS A 246 21.99 11.95 3.86
C LYS A 246 20.51 12.33 4.06
N SER A 247 20.21 13.62 4.15
CA SER A 247 18.86 14.12 4.39
C SER A 247 18.15 14.43 3.08
N SER A 248 16.88 14.03 2.99
CA SER A 248 16.00 14.41 1.88
C SER A 248 14.91 15.34 2.40
N TYR A 249 14.65 16.39 1.64
CA TYR A 249 13.67 17.42 1.91
C TYR A 249 12.68 17.50 0.75
N VAL A 250 11.46 17.92 1.07
CA VAL A 250 10.38 18.11 0.13
C VAL A 250 9.67 19.43 0.40
N ARG A 251 9.26 20.12 -0.65
CA ARG A 251 8.44 21.32 -0.58
C ARG A 251 7.27 21.22 -1.56
N ALA A 252 6.09 21.69 -1.17
CA ALA A 252 4.95 21.73 -2.07
C ALA A 252 5.12 22.84 -3.11
N LEU A 253 4.94 22.54 -4.40
CA LEU A 253 4.90 23.56 -5.43
C LEU A 253 3.59 24.35 -5.33
N ALA A 254 3.69 25.68 -5.47
CA ALA A 254 2.53 26.55 -5.50
C ALA A 254 1.54 26.10 -6.59
N LYS A 255 0.24 26.11 -6.28
CA LYS A 255 -0.80 25.82 -7.27
C LYS A 255 -0.67 26.85 -8.40
N LYS A 256 -0.38 26.42 -9.63
CA LYS A 256 -0.58 27.30 -10.80
C LYS A 256 -2.03 27.80 -10.76
N PRO A 257 -2.28 29.12 -10.82
CA PRO A 257 -3.64 29.63 -10.87
C PRO A 257 -4.35 29.00 -12.07
N VAL A 258 -5.49 28.36 -11.82
CA VAL A 258 -6.35 27.88 -12.90
C VAL A 258 -6.89 29.13 -13.59
N ALA A 259 -6.41 29.41 -14.81
CA ALA A 259 -6.95 30.50 -15.61
C ALA A 259 -8.44 30.25 -15.80
N LYS A 260 -9.29 31.05 -15.14
CA LYS A 260 -10.74 31.06 -15.41
C LYS A 260 -10.91 31.40 -16.88
N GLN A 261 -11.36 30.45 -17.70
CA GLN A 261 -11.82 30.73 -19.04
C GLN A 261 -12.98 31.73 -18.94
N ALA A 262 -12.72 32.97 -19.33
CA ALA A 262 -13.74 33.98 -19.48
C ALA A 262 -14.65 33.54 -20.63
N THR A 263 -15.87 33.12 -20.29
CA THR A 263 -16.96 32.90 -21.26
C THR A 263 -17.24 34.21 -22.00
N LYS A 264 -16.76 34.33 -23.24
CA LYS A 264 -17.20 35.34 -24.20
C LYS A 264 -18.67 35.08 -24.53
N ARG A 265 -19.57 35.79 -23.86
CA ARG A 265 -20.99 35.87 -24.23
C ARG A 265 -21.08 36.82 -25.42
N ALA A 266 -21.17 36.26 -26.63
CA ALA A 266 -21.41 37.03 -27.84
C ALA A 266 -22.82 37.65 -27.77
N ALA A 267 -22.89 38.98 -27.68
CA ALA A 267 -24.12 39.72 -27.89
C ALA A 267 -24.47 39.65 -29.39
N LYS A 268 -25.52 38.90 -29.72
CA LYS A 268 -26.15 38.92 -31.03
C LYS A 268 -27.06 40.16 -31.07
N THR A 269 -26.58 41.23 -31.69
CA THR A 269 -27.39 42.39 -32.06
C THR A 269 -28.35 41.93 -33.16
N GLY A 270 -29.62 41.77 -32.83
CA GLY A 270 -30.69 41.52 -33.79
C GLY A 270 -30.95 42.80 -34.57
N ASN A 271 -30.50 42.83 -35.83
CA ASN A 271 -30.91 43.83 -36.80
C ASN A 271 -32.22 43.34 -37.42
N THR A 272 -33.34 43.98 -37.09
CA THR A 272 -34.63 43.76 -37.76
C THR A 272 -34.96 45.03 -38.54
N THR A 273 -34.80 44.94 -39.84
CA THR A 273 -35.41 45.82 -40.83
C THR A 273 -36.12 44.89 -41.80
N VAL A 274 -37.41 45.10 -42.06
CA VAL A 274 -38.08 45.07 -43.38
C VAL A 274 -39.60 45.16 -43.12
N GLY A 275 -40.26 46.09 -43.84
CA GLY A 275 -41.61 45.88 -44.38
C GLY A 275 -42.74 46.51 -43.60
#